data_AF-A0A832XI64-F1
#
_entry.id   AF-A0A832XI64-F1
#
_cell.length_a   1.000
_cell.length_b   1.000
_cell.length_c   1.000
_cell.angle_alpha   90.00
_cell.angle_beta   90.00
_cell.angle_gamma   90.00
#
_symmetry.space_group_name_H-M   'P 1'
#
loop_
_entity.id
_entity.type
_entity.pdbx_description
1 polymer ?
#
loop_
_entity_poly.entity_id
_entity_poly.type
_entity_poly.pdbx_seq_one_letter_code
_entity_poly.pdbx_strand_id
1 'polypeptide(L)' 'MVSLNSLKAELKKQTDKSPEKFYPVKTLKENGFHRAHCASCGKYFWTTIESKLCGDPNCSGGYTFICSEVSK' A
#
# COMPACT_ATOMS: atom_id res chain seq x y z
N MET A 1 14.53 16.20 21.00
CA MET A 1 14.84 15.08 20.09
C MET A 1 13.53 14.57 19.50
N VAL A 2 13.39 14.56 18.18
CA VAL A 2 12.21 13.99 17.52
C VAL A 2 12.34 12.47 17.54
N SER A 3 11.29 11.77 17.96
CA SER A 3 11.28 10.31 18.01
C SER A 3 11.23 9.72 16.60
N LEU A 4 11.85 8.55 16.42
CA LEU A 4 11.89 7.83 15.15
C LEU A 4 10.49 7.48 14.63
N ASN A 5 9.55 7.21 15.55
CA ASN A 5 8.15 6.92 15.22
C ASN A 5 7.43 8.16 14.67
N SER A 6 7.67 9.33 15.26
CA SER A 6 7.09 10.59 14.79
C SER A 6 7.62 11.01 13.42
N LEU A 7 8.89 10.73 13.13
CA LEU A 7 9.48 11.04 11.82
C LEU A 7 8.85 10.18 10.71
N LYS A 8 8.68 8.87 10.96
CA LYS A 8 8.01 7.96 10.02
C LYS A 8 6.56 8.38 9.74
N ALA A 9 5.84 8.82 10.77
CA ALA A 9 4.47 9.30 10.63
C ALA A 9 4.37 10.57 9.77
N GLU A 10 5.28 11.51 9.95
CA GLU A 10 5.29 12.76 9.17
C GLU A 10 5.69 12.52 7.71
N LEU A 11 6.71 11.70 7.48
CA LEU A 11 7.08 11.27 6.12
C LEU A 11 5.88 10.64 5.41
N LYS A 12 5.15 9.75 6.10
CA LYS A 12 3.96 9.13 5.54
C LYS A 12 2.91 10.16 5.10
N LYS A 13 2.62 11.16 5.94
CA LYS A 13 1.69 12.25 5.56
C LYS A 13 2.15 13.02 4.34
N GLN A 14 3.45 13.31 4.24
CA GLN A 14 4.02 14.01 3.08
C GLN A 14 3.93 13.16 1.81
N THR A 15 4.26 11.86 1.92
CA THR A 15 4.13 10.93 0.79
C THR A 15 2.67 10.74 0.36
N ASP A 16 1.74 10.78 1.31
CA ASP A 16 0.32 10.60 1.00
C ASP A 16 -0.27 11.79 0.24
N LYS A 17 0.20 13.01 0.56
CA LYS A 17 -0.18 14.26 -0.12
C LYS A 17 0.43 14.40 -1.51
N SER A 18 1.66 13.92 -1.73
CA SER A 18 2.38 14.10 -3.01
C SER A 18 3.03 12.81 -3.51
N PRO A 19 2.25 11.75 -3.79
CA PRO A 19 2.78 10.45 -4.16
C PRO A 19 3.63 10.49 -5.45
N GLU A 20 3.32 11.39 -6.38
CA GLU A 20 4.04 11.55 -7.66
C GLU A 20 5.51 11.98 -7.50
N LYS A 21 5.85 12.60 -6.36
CA LYS A 21 7.21 13.04 -6.06
C LYS A 21 8.05 11.94 -5.41
N PHE A 22 7.41 11.01 -4.70
CA PHE A 22 8.08 9.99 -3.88
C PHE A 22 8.02 8.59 -4.51
N TYR A 23 7.04 8.34 -5.37
CA TYR A 23 6.84 7.08 -6.07
C TYR A 23 6.86 7.30 -7.58
N PRO A 24 7.31 6.32 -8.38
CA PRO A 24 7.26 6.37 -9.83
C PRO A 24 5.82 6.16 -10.33
N VAL A 25 4.93 7.11 -10.03
CA VAL A 25 3.48 7.02 -10.30
C VAL A 25 3.19 6.84 -11.80
N LYS A 26 3.99 7.45 -12.68
CA LYS A 26 3.85 7.28 -14.13
C LYS A 26 4.08 5.82 -14.53
N THR A 27 5.23 5.26 -14.16
CA THR A 27 5.56 3.85 -14.42
C THR A 27 4.53 2.91 -13.80
N LEU A 28 4.05 3.18 -12.58
CA LEU A 28 3.01 2.37 -11.95
C LEU A 28 1.71 2.38 -12.76
N LYS A 29 1.23 3.57 -13.15
CA LYS A 29 0.03 3.72 -14.00
C LYS A 29 0.21 3.05 -15.38
N GLU A 30 1.38 3.19 -16.00
CA GLU A 30 1.71 2.55 -17.28
C GLU A 30 1.69 1.01 -17.17
N ASN A 31 2.09 0.46 -16.02
CA ASN A 31 1.99 -0.97 -15.73
C ASN A 31 0.58 -1.40 -15.27
N GLY A 32 -0.42 -0.52 -15.33
CA GLY A 32 -1.81 -0.82 -14.93
C GLY A 32 -2.06 -0.78 -13.42
N PHE A 33 -1.11 -0.31 -12.61
CA PHE A 33 -1.34 -0.11 -11.18
C PHE A 33 -2.15 1.15 -10.93
N HIS A 34 -3.12 1.03 -10.03
CA HIS A 34 -3.87 2.15 -9.50
C HIS A 34 -3.67 2.24 -7.99
N ARG A 35 -3.84 3.45 -7.45
CA ARG A 35 -3.75 3.71 -6.01
C ARG A 35 -5.10 3.45 -5.37
N ALA A 36 -5.14 2.55 -4.39
CA ALA A 36 -6.34 2.24 -3.60
C ALA A 36 -6.13 2.60 -2.13
N HIS A 37 -7.23 2.74 -1.40
CA HIS A 37 -7.24 3.02 0.05
C HIS A 37 -7.79 1.81 0.80
N CYS A 38 -7.02 1.29 1.75
CA CYS A 38 -7.42 0.13 2.52
C CYS A 38 -8.53 0.50 3.52
N ALA A 39 -9.66 -0.21 3.44
CA ALA A 39 -10.80 -0.02 4.35
C ALA A 39 -10.50 -0.44 5.80
N SER A 40 -9.54 -1.36 6.01
CA SER A 40 -9.20 -1.87 7.34
C SER A 40 -8.18 -0.99 8.09
N CYS A 41 -7.08 -0.61 7.43
CA CYS A 41 -5.98 0.11 8.10
C CYS A 41 -5.81 1.57 7.67
N GLY A 42 -6.61 2.06 6.71
CA GLY A 42 -6.55 3.44 6.23
C GLY A 42 -5.27 3.81 5.47
N LYS A 43 -4.47 2.82 5.06
CA LYS A 43 -3.24 3.05 4.30
C LYS A 43 -3.54 3.04 2.81
N TYR A 44 -2.84 3.90 2.07
CA TYR A 44 -2.82 3.83 0.61
C TYR A 44 -1.88 2.72 0.14
N PHE A 45 -2.28 2.01 -0.90
CA PHE A 45 -1.48 0.97 -1.54
C PHE A 45 -1.67 0.99 -3.05
N TRP A 46 -0.75 0.35 -3.77
CA TRP A 46 -0.81 0.19 -5.21
C TRP A 46 -1.24 -1.23 -5.53
N THR A 47 -2.19 -1.38 -6.44
CA THR A 47 -2.74 -2.66 -6.84
C THR A 47 -3.13 -2.60 -8.31
N THR A 48 -3.08 -3.73 -8.99
CA THR A 48 -3.60 -3.90 -10.35
C THR A 48 -5.03 -4.46 -10.35
N ILE A 49 -5.49 -4.94 -9.19
CA ILE A 49 -6.82 -5.50 -8.99
C ILE A 49 -7.69 -4.57 -8.14
N GLU A 50 -8.99 -4.61 -8.37
CA GLU A 50 -9.97 -3.90 -7.55
C GLU A 50 -10.10 -4.58 -6.19
N SER A 51 -9.33 -4.11 -5.21
CA SER A 51 -9.35 -4.61 -3.83
C SER A 51 -9.57 -3.47 -2.84
N LYS A 52 -10.36 -3.74 -1.81
CA LYS A 52 -10.57 -2.82 -0.67
C LYS A 52 -9.55 -3.02 0.46
N LEU A 53 -8.70 -4.05 0.36
CA LEU A 53 -7.74 -4.45 1.40
C LEU A 53 -6.32 -4.49 0.83
N CYS A 54 -5.33 -4.02 1.60
CA CYS A 54 -3.95 -3.85 1.16
C CYS A 54 -3.11 -5.14 1.11
N GLY A 55 -3.70 -6.31 1.37
CA GLY A 55 -2.98 -7.60 1.36
C GLY A 55 -2.16 -7.89 2.62
N ASP A 56 -2.14 -6.98 3.60
CA ASP A 56 -1.53 -7.25 4.91
C ASP A 56 -2.33 -8.35 5.61
N PRO A 57 -1.70 -9.35 6.25
CA PRO A 57 -2.40 -10.43 6.93
C PRO A 57 -3.35 -9.92 8.03
N ASN A 58 -3.01 -8.81 8.69
CA ASN A 58 -3.89 -8.19 9.69
C ASN A 58 -5.15 -7.58 9.06
N CYS A 59 -5.09 -7.17 7.79
CA CYS A 59 -6.22 -6.60 7.05
C CYS A 59 -7.00 -7.67 6.29
N SER A 60 -6.34 -8.72 5.81
CA SER A 60 -6.88 -9.71 4.88
C SER A 60 -7.34 -11.01 5.56
N GLY A 61 -7.19 -11.10 6.89
CA GLY A 61 -7.62 -12.26 7.67
C GLY A 61 -6.62 -13.42 7.69
N GLY A 62 -5.35 -13.16 7.37
CA GLY A 62 -4.28 -14.16 7.36
C GLY A 62 -3.53 -14.25 6.03
N TYR A 63 -2.70 -15.28 5.90
CA TYR A 63 -1.94 -15.56 4.68
C TYR A 63 -2.75 -16.45 3.74
N THR A 64 -3.15 -15.89 2.59
CA THR A 64 -3.97 -16.60 1.60
C THR A 64 -3.22 -17.70 0.84
N PHE A 65 -1.89 -17.65 0.85
CA PHE A 65 -1.02 -18.65 0.20
C PHE A 65 -0.85 -19.93 1.03
N ILE A 66 -1.24 -19.93 2.30
CA ILE A 66 -1.22 -21.16 3.11
C ILE A 66 -2.38 -22.01 2.59
N CYS A 67 -2.05 -23.17 2.02
CA CYS A 67 -2.96 -24.10 1.31
C CYS A 67 -3.40 -23.69 -0.11
N SER A 68 -2.85 -22.62 -0.69
CA SER A 68 -3.14 -22.22 -2.08
C SER A 68 -1.83 -22.04 -2.85
N GLU A 69 -1.61 -22.77 -3.94
CA GLU A 69 -0.46 -22.57 -4.83
C GLU A 69 -0.61 -21.23 -5.57
N VAL A 70 0.16 -20.23 -5.14
CA VAL A 70 0.16 -18.89 -5.77
C VAL A 70 1.25 -18.76 -6.83
N SER A 71 2.06 -19.81 -7.04
CA SER A 71 3.12 -19.83 -8.04
C SER A 71 2.53 -20.03 -9.44
N LYS A 72 2.75 -19.05 -10.31
CA LYS A 72 2.62 -19.18 -11.77
C LYS A 72 3.98 -18.94 -12.41
#